data_AF-A0A7S9Z9R7-F1
#
_entry.id   AF-A0A7S9Z9R7-F1
#
_cell.length_a   1.000
_cell.length_b   1.000
_cell.length_c   1.000
_cell.angle_alpha   90.00
_cell.angle_beta   90.00
_cell.angle_gamma   90.00
#
_symmetry.space_group_name_H-M   'P 1'
#
loop_
_entity.id
_entity.type
_entity.pdbx_description
1 polymer ?
#
loop_
_entity_poly.entity_id
_entity_poly.type
_entity_poly.pdbx_seq_one_letter_code
_entity_poly.pdbx_strand_id
1 'polypeptide(L)' 'MTVSRKHGVIALFVMIGALLAFDLGHSAPLDPFRAPAILALGSGQAASGAHCAAAPGS' A
#
# COMPACT_ATOMS: atom_id res chain seq x y z
N MET A 1 -21.00 28.88 -2.44
CA MET A 1 -21.60 27.53 -2.36
C MET A 1 -21.10 26.85 -1.09
N THR A 2 -21.91 26.78 -0.03
CA THR A 2 -21.55 26.05 1.20
C THR A 2 -22.09 24.64 1.11
N VAL A 3 -21.23 23.66 0.83
CA VAL A 3 -21.55 22.24 0.90
C VAL A 3 -21.82 21.88 2.37
N SER A 4 -22.98 21.29 2.65
CA SER A 4 -23.27 20.79 4.00
C SER A 4 -22.27 19.67 4.35
N ARG A 5 -21.78 19.64 5.61
CA ARG A 5 -20.76 18.66 6.05
C ARG A 5 -21.14 17.22 5.70
N LYS A 6 -22.43 16.87 5.80
CA LYS A 6 -22.95 15.56 5.41
C LYS A 6 -22.66 15.24 3.94
N HIS A 7 -22.93 16.18 3.05
CA HIS A 7 -22.69 16.00 1.61
C HIS A 7 -21.19 15.93 1.30
N GLY A 8 -20.37 16.71 2.00
CA GLY A 8 -18.92 16.62 1.88
C GLY A 8 -18.36 15.26 2.30
N VAL A 9 -18.82 14.73 3.43
CA VAL A 9 -18.43 13.39 3.93
C VAL A 9 -18.87 12.29 2.97
N ILE A 10 -20.11 12.35 2.46
CA ILE A 10 -20.60 11.38 1.47
C ILE A 10 -19.74 11.41 0.21
N ALA A 11 -19.48 12.61 -0.34
CA ALA A 11 -18.66 12.76 -1.53
C ALA A 11 -17.23 12.23 -1.32
N LEU A 12 -16.64 12.48 -0.15
CA LEU A 12 -15.33 11.94 0.21
C LEU A 12 -15.32 10.41 0.18
N PHE A 13 -16.27 9.76 0.86
CA PHE A 13 -16.32 8.29 0.90
C PHE A 13 -16.59 7.69 -0.48
N VAL A 14 -17.45 8.31 -1.28
CA VAL A 14 -17.69 7.89 -2.66
C VAL A 14 -16.41 7.97 -3.49
N MET A 15 -15.66 9.08 -3.38
CA MET A 15 -14.41 9.26 -4.10
C MET A 15 -13.33 8.26 -3.67
N ILE A 16 -13.19 8.02 -2.37
CA ILE A 16 -12.26 7.01 -1.83
C ILE A 16 -12.66 5.63 -2.35
N GLY A 17 -13.93 5.25 -2.24
CA GLY A 17 -14.43 3.96 -2.71
C GLY A 17 -14.18 3.75 -4.20
N ALA A 18 -14.43 4.78 -5.02
CA ALA A 18 -14.17 4.74 -6.46
C ALA A 18 -12.67 4.56 -6.78
N LEU A 19 -11.79 5.28 -6.07
CA LEU A 19 -10.35 5.15 -6.23
C LEU A 19 -9.87 3.73 -5.89
N LEU A 20 -10.33 3.16 -4.77
CA LEU A 20 -9.96 1.81 -4.35
C LEU A 20 -10.45 0.76 -5.36
N ALA A 21 -11.69 0.87 -5.83
CA ALA A 21 -12.24 -0.05 -6.82
C ALA A 21 -11.46 0.01 -8.14
N PHE A 22 -11.06 1.20 -8.57
CA PHE A 22 -10.23 1.39 -9.76
C PHE A 22 -8.85 0.75 -9.59
N ASP A 23 -8.17 1.02 -8.47
CA ASP A 23 -6.85 0.47 -8.14
C ASP A 23 -6.89 -1.07 -8.08
N LEU A 24 -7.84 -1.66 -7.35
CA LEU A 24 -7.98 -3.12 -7.26
C LEU A 24 -8.29 -3.80 -8.61
N GLY A 25 -8.99 -3.11 -9.51
CA GLY A 25 -9.35 -3.63 -10.81
C GLY A 25 -8.24 -3.53 -11.87
N HIS A 26 -7.28 -2.62 -11.70
CA HIS A 26 -6.27 -2.31 -12.73
C HIS A 26 -4.82 -2.52 -12.29
N SER A 27 -4.54 -2.51 -10.99
CA SER A 27 -3.18 -2.69 -10.47
C SER A 27 -2.79 -4.17 -10.49
N ALA A 28 -1.54 -4.43 -10.87
CA ALA A 28 -0.96 -5.76 -10.73
C ALA A 28 -0.83 -6.13 -9.23
N PRO A 29 -0.86 -7.42 -8.87
CA PRO A 29 -0.56 -7.84 -7.50
C PRO A 29 0.77 -7.26 -7.03
N LEU A 30 0.80 -6.73 -5.80
CA LEU A 30 2.01 -6.17 -5.23
C LEU A 30 3.06 -7.26 -5.05
N ASP A 31 4.21 -7.11 -5.67
CA ASP A 31 5.35 -8.00 -5.49
C ASP A 31 6.12 -7.60 -4.22
N PRO A 32 6.06 -8.39 -3.12
CA PRO A 32 6.71 -8.03 -1.87
C PRO A 32 8.24 -7.99 -1.96
N PHE A 33 8.82 -8.67 -2.96
CA PHE A 33 10.27 -8.75 -3.16
C PHE A 33 10.80 -7.61 -4.02
N ARG A 34 9.93 -6.93 -4.77
CA ARG A 34 10.26 -5.76 -5.57
C ARG A 34 9.71 -4.46 -5.00
N ALA A 35 8.84 -4.53 -3.99
CA ALA A 35 8.33 -3.37 -3.29
C ALA A 35 9.48 -2.63 -2.57
N PRO A 36 9.68 -1.32 -2.83
CA PRO A 36 10.60 -0.51 -2.05
C PRO A 36 10.21 -0.52 -0.57
N ALA A 37 11.18 -0.35 0.33
CA ALA A 37 10.90 -0.24 1.76
C ALA A 37 9.91 0.92 2.03
N ILE A 38 8.78 0.63 2.70
CA ILE A 38 7.74 1.62 3.03
C ILE A 38 8.30 2.76 3.91
N LEU A 39 9.38 2.47 4.65
CA LEU A 39 10.13 3.42 5.47
C LEU A 39 11.62 3.31 5.14
N ALA A 40 12.15 4.25 4.37
CA ALA A 40 13.57 4.35 4.04
C ALA A 40 14.27 5.36 4.97
N LEU A 41 14.36 5.04 6.26
CA LEU A 41 15.00 5.89 7.30
C LEU A 41 16.53 6.07 7.13
N GLY A 42 17.09 5.68 5.98
CA GLY A 42 18.51 5.78 5.63
C GLY A 42 19.06 4.49 5.03
N SER A 43 20.02 4.62 4.10
CA SER A 43 20.69 3.61 3.24
C SER A 43 19.92 3.05 2.03
N GLY A 44 18.59 3.16 1.97
CA GLY A 44 17.81 2.65 0.82
C GLY A 44 17.88 1.12 0.63
N GLN A 45 18.50 0.40 1.56
CA GLN A 45 18.52 -1.05 1.57
C GLN A 45 17.16 -1.56 2.06
N ALA A 46 16.48 -2.32 1.20
CA ALA A 46 15.36 -3.15 1.61
C ALA A 46 15.84 -4.18 2.64
N ALA A 47 14.99 -4.57 3.59
CA ALA A 47 15.28 -5.68 4.47
C ALA A 47 15.47 -6.95 3.61
N SER A 48 16.71 -7.32 3.31
CA SER A 48 17.03 -8.65 2.78
C SER A 48 16.53 -9.65 3.82
N GLY A 49 15.63 -10.55 3.43
CA GLY A 49 14.86 -11.42 4.32
C GLY A 49 15.62 -11.94 5.54
N ALA A 50 14.88 -12.06 6.65
CA ALA A 50 15.30 -12.60 7.94
C ALA A 50 16.57 -13.45 7.91
N HIS A 51 17.64 -12.93 8.52
CA HIS A 51 18.96 -13.58 8.65
C HIS A 51 18.96 -14.89 9.48
N CYS A 52 17.80 -15.50 9.79
CA CYS A 52 17.73 -16.75 10.56
C CYS A 52 16.68 -17.77 10.07
N ALA A 53 16.25 -17.74 8.80
CA ALA A 53 15.50 -18.85 8.19
C ALA A 53 16.36 -19.66 7.22
N ALA A 54 17.69 -19.73 7.47
CA ALA A 54 18.52 -20.75 6.86
C ALA A 54 17.93 -22.11 7.29
N ALA A 55 17.40 -22.86 6.34
CA ALA A 55 17.00 -24.23 6.57
C ALA A 55 18.16 -24.97 7.27
N PRO A 56 17.91 -25.80 8.30
CA PRO A 56 18.95 -26.72 8.74
C PRO A 56 19.31 -27.59 7.54
N GLY A 57 20.56 -27.46 7.08
CA GLY A 57 21.13 -28.36 6.10
C GLY A 57 21.20 -29.77 6.67
N SER A 58 21.18 -30.75 5.74
CA SER A 58 21.53 -32.17 5.89
C SER A 58 22.11 -32.63 7.23
#